data_AF-A0A0E3UUW8-F1
#
_entry.id   AF-A0A0E3UUW8-F1
#
_cell.length_a   1.000
_cell.length_b   1.000
_cell.length_c   1.000
_cell.angle_alpha   90.00
_cell.angle_beta   90.00
_cell.angle_gamma   90.00
#
_symmetry.space_group_name_H-M   'P 1'
#
loop_
_entity.id
_entity.type
_entity.pdbx_description
1 polymer ?
#
loop_
_entity_poly.entity_id
_entity_poly.type
_entity_poly.pdbx_seq_one_letter_code
_entity_poly.pdbx_strand_id
1 'polypeptide(L)'
;MKKIILFSCFLSVLSLAIEPYAVDNNGNIIINGEKDFKNLTENSSGNFLFGFGHKVKTGFHNFLIGYNNNFEIGKNSLMLGNENNILNKGKYNNNDGIMLIGDNNKVTDSQFAFIQGNRNNLDRNYASSIIGSDNKAAFSEYSNVLGHDNELNYSAFSSVNGSENKVEGLSFHSQVFGFRNKVVKGQNAFIHGDHNNLKNSAYSHIEGYGSEINNDDNTIDTTKNSTTKDSNYIFGDYNKILNSENSHIQGKSNEIGNSENSYIQGYASNIKNAANSSIIGGYFSSVNMNNSLALGAFSTTKEIKNKGYLTNQDTKDVYALAVGGEYVYKDDKGNETVYKAKRRIQGLADGAEDDEAVTVAQLKKVQKSIQNQGANEKYIKDNYYNKTEVDKKIDFTLGGVANAVAMANLPQVSGDRKFNLVASYGYYGGSHAVAVGFSGTNDKQNFTYKLSGAVNSKGNLALGIGAGVMLGSVNDKDKRIEELTNEVKELKEIVNKLIRK
;
A
#
# COMPACT_ATOMS: atom_id res chain seq x y z
N MET A 1 103.50 30.77 -27.49
CA MET A 1 103.69 29.77 -26.41
C MET A 1 102.93 30.08 -25.10
N LYS A 2 102.72 31.33 -24.67
CA LYS A 2 102.00 31.64 -23.40
C LYS A 2 100.47 31.42 -23.38
N LYS A 3 99.79 31.29 -24.53
CA LYS A 3 98.33 31.02 -24.59
C LYS A 3 97.94 29.54 -24.47
N ILE A 4 98.87 28.59 -24.68
CA ILE A 4 98.59 27.15 -24.64
C ILE A 4 98.67 26.59 -23.20
N ILE A 5 99.51 27.17 -22.36
CA ILE A 5 99.70 26.73 -20.96
C ILE A 5 98.51 27.13 -20.08
N LEU A 6 97.88 28.28 -20.32
CA LEU A 6 96.67 28.65 -19.58
C LEU A 6 95.47 27.75 -19.92
N PHE A 7 95.36 27.26 -21.17
CA PHE A 7 94.25 26.38 -21.57
C PHE A 7 94.44 24.95 -21.04
N SER A 8 95.69 24.45 -20.93
CA SER A 8 95.95 23.15 -20.29
C SER A 8 95.78 23.19 -18.77
N CYS A 9 96.12 24.31 -18.12
CA CYS A 9 95.84 24.51 -16.69
C CYS A 9 94.34 24.68 -16.41
N PHE A 10 93.58 25.32 -17.31
CA PHE A 10 92.12 25.42 -17.16
C PHE A 10 91.43 24.06 -17.37
N LEU A 11 91.89 23.24 -18.32
CA LEU A 11 91.38 21.87 -18.52
C LEU A 11 91.78 20.92 -17.38
N SER A 12 92.97 21.05 -16.80
CA SER A 12 93.39 20.24 -15.64
C SER A 12 92.69 20.67 -14.35
N VAL A 13 92.37 21.96 -14.18
CA VAL A 13 91.58 22.43 -13.03
C VAL A 13 90.09 22.05 -13.20
N LEU A 14 89.58 21.98 -14.42
CA LEU A 14 88.23 21.47 -14.70
C LEU A 14 88.12 19.94 -14.51
N SER A 15 89.21 19.18 -14.74
CA SER A 15 89.27 17.75 -14.42
C SER A 15 89.53 17.46 -12.94
N LEU A 16 89.95 18.46 -12.15
CA LEU A 16 90.15 18.34 -10.70
C LEU A 16 88.95 18.85 -9.87
N ALA A 17 87.96 19.49 -10.50
CA ALA A 17 86.77 20.01 -9.84
C ALA A 17 85.51 19.13 -10.02
N ILE A 18 85.64 17.99 -10.71
CA ILE A 18 84.62 16.96 -10.83
C ILE A 18 85.22 15.72 -10.17
N GLU A 19 84.77 15.36 -8.96
CA GLU A 19 85.19 14.09 -8.36
C GLU A 19 84.85 12.93 -9.32
N PRO A 20 85.75 11.96 -9.47
CA PRO A 20 85.72 11.02 -10.58
C PRO A 20 84.53 10.09 -10.45
N TYR A 21 83.90 9.78 -11.59
CA TYR A 21 83.07 8.59 -11.67
C TYR A 21 83.93 7.39 -11.23
N ALA A 22 83.47 6.65 -10.22
CA ALA A 22 84.13 5.47 -9.71
C ALA A 22 83.36 4.24 -10.19
N VAL A 23 84.07 3.29 -10.81
CA VAL A 23 83.55 1.94 -11.02
C VAL A 23 84.13 1.06 -9.92
N ASP A 24 83.28 0.49 -9.06
CA ASP A 24 83.77 -0.41 -8.01
C ASP A 24 84.06 -1.83 -8.55
N ASN A 25 84.67 -2.68 -7.73
CA ASN A 25 85.03 -4.06 -8.11
C ASN A 25 83.83 -4.93 -8.49
N ASN A 26 82.61 -4.51 -8.15
CA ASN A 26 81.36 -5.20 -8.45
C ASN A 26 80.65 -4.57 -9.67
N GLY A 27 81.30 -3.64 -10.39
CA GLY A 27 80.77 -3.00 -11.59
C GLY A 27 79.71 -1.94 -11.33
N ASN A 28 79.59 -1.40 -10.11
CA ASN A 28 78.71 -0.26 -9.83
C ASN A 28 79.36 1.04 -10.32
N ILE A 29 78.61 1.88 -11.04
CA ILE A 29 79.02 3.21 -11.49
C ILE A 29 78.51 4.23 -10.45
N ILE A 30 79.44 4.93 -9.80
CA ILE A 30 79.14 5.89 -8.74
C ILE A 30 79.69 7.25 -9.12
N ILE A 31 78.81 8.24 -9.23
CA ILE A 31 79.15 9.64 -9.45
C ILE A 31 78.74 10.40 -8.20
N ASN A 32 79.70 10.60 -7.29
CA ASN A 32 79.50 11.37 -6.07
C ASN A 32 79.54 12.88 -6.38
N GLY A 33 78.78 13.67 -5.62
CA GLY A 33 78.90 15.14 -5.71
C GLY A 33 79.92 15.73 -4.73
N GLU A 34 79.84 15.43 -3.43
CA GLU A 34 80.69 16.01 -2.38
C GLU A 34 81.20 14.93 -1.40
N LYS A 35 82.41 15.16 -0.88
CA LYS A 35 83.21 14.20 -0.09
C LYS A 35 82.53 13.68 1.18
N ASP A 36 81.62 14.46 1.77
CA ASP A 36 80.98 14.16 3.06
C ASP A 36 79.66 13.37 2.92
N PHE A 37 79.11 13.25 1.70
CA PHE A 37 77.86 12.54 1.43
C PHE A 37 78.04 11.42 0.40
N LYS A 38 78.88 10.44 0.76
CA LYS A 38 79.23 9.33 -0.13
C LYS A 38 78.07 8.38 -0.36
N ASN A 39 77.94 7.92 -1.61
CA ASN A 39 77.11 6.79 -1.96
C ASN A 39 77.75 5.49 -1.44
N LEU A 40 76.94 4.56 -0.91
CA LEU A 40 77.37 3.30 -0.29
C LEU A 40 76.73 2.10 -1.01
N THR A 41 77.56 1.11 -1.32
CA THR A 41 77.17 -0.16 -1.93
C THR A 41 77.62 -1.33 -1.04
N GLU A 42 76.72 -2.27 -0.73
CA GLU A 42 77.01 -3.48 0.08
C GLU A 42 76.42 -4.71 -0.62
N ASN A 43 77.25 -5.69 -0.97
CA ASN A 43 76.83 -6.93 -1.66
C ASN A 43 75.96 -6.69 -2.92
N SER A 44 76.22 -5.61 -3.64
CA SER A 44 75.43 -5.13 -4.79
C SER A 44 76.31 -5.02 -6.05
N SER A 45 75.74 -5.23 -7.25
CA SER A 45 76.48 -5.12 -8.53
C SER A 45 75.67 -4.48 -9.66
N GLY A 46 76.37 -3.85 -10.61
CA GLY A 46 75.78 -3.27 -11.82
C GLY A 46 74.85 -2.08 -11.60
N ASN A 47 74.93 -1.39 -10.46
CA ASN A 47 74.09 -0.22 -10.16
C ASN A 47 74.70 1.07 -10.73
N PHE A 48 73.85 2.05 -11.06
CA PHE A 48 74.25 3.41 -11.41
C PHE A 48 73.74 4.38 -10.34
N LEU A 49 74.64 5.07 -9.65
CA LEU A 49 74.32 6.01 -8.58
C LEU A 49 74.85 7.41 -8.95
N PHE A 50 73.97 8.40 -9.03
CA PHE A 50 74.34 9.80 -9.28
C PHE A 50 73.71 10.74 -8.26
N GLY A 51 74.54 11.48 -7.54
CA GLY A 51 74.11 12.36 -6.46
C GLY A 51 74.76 11.99 -5.12
N PHE A 52 74.02 12.13 -4.04
CA PHE A 52 74.59 12.15 -2.69
C PHE A 52 73.86 11.20 -1.72
N GLY A 53 74.61 10.52 -0.86
CA GLY A 53 74.09 9.77 0.28
C GLY A 53 73.24 8.55 -0.05
N HIS A 54 73.27 8.04 -1.29
CA HIS A 54 72.56 6.82 -1.64
C HIS A 54 73.11 5.61 -0.89
N LYS A 55 72.24 4.69 -0.50
CA LYS A 55 72.61 3.42 0.13
C LYS A 55 71.96 2.28 -0.64
N VAL A 56 72.78 1.39 -1.19
CA VAL A 56 72.32 0.16 -1.86
C VAL A 56 72.91 -1.05 -1.18
N LYS A 57 72.05 -1.89 -0.63
CA LYS A 57 72.39 -3.21 -0.11
C LYS A 57 71.78 -4.26 -1.03
N THR A 58 72.47 -5.38 -1.25
CA THR A 58 72.00 -6.57 -2.00
C THR A 58 71.19 -6.26 -3.28
N GLY A 59 71.57 -5.21 -4.00
CA GLY A 59 70.83 -4.64 -5.12
C GLY A 59 71.53 -4.86 -6.46
N PHE A 60 70.79 -5.20 -7.50
CA PHE A 60 71.37 -5.53 -8.82
C PHE A 60 70.75 -4.70 -9.95
N HIS A 61 71.57 -4.08 -10.79
CA HIS A 61 71.11 -3.34 -11.98
C HIS A 61 70.11 -2.21 -11.67
N ASN A 62 70.29 -1.49 -10.57
CA ASN A 62 69.42 -0.37 -10.20
C ASN A 62 70.01 0.97 -10.64
N PHE A 63 69.15 1.95 -10.89
CA PHE A 63 69.50 3.30 -11.30
C PHE A 63 68.94 4.32 -10.32
N LEU A 64 69.80 4.94 -9.52
CA LEU A 64 69.43 5.89 -8.48
C LEU A 64 69.99 7.29 -8.82
N ILE A 65 69.12 8.29 -8.78
CA ILE A 65 69.48 9.71 -8.92
C ILE A 65 68.85 10.53 -7.80
N GLY A 66 69.63 11.42 -7.19
CA GLY A 66 69.14 12.48 -6.31
C GLY A 66 69.86 12.53 -4.96
N TYR A 67 69.09 12.55 -3.88
CA TYR A 67 69.63 12.69 -2.52
C TYR A 67 69.08 11.63 -1.55
N ASN A 68 69.98 10.97 -0.81
CA ASN A 68 69.67 10.14 0.36
C ASN A 68 68.62 9.03 0.14
N ASN A 69 68.63 8.41 -1.03
CA ASN A 69 67.79 7.25 -1.34
C ASN A 69 68.37 5.95 -0.76
N ASN A 70 67.54 5.09 -0.18
CA ASN A 70 67.92 3.79 0.36
C ASN A 70 67.26 2.63 -0.40
N PHE A 71 68.03 1.61 -0.73
CA PHE A 71 67.60 0.42 -1.47
C PHE A 71 68.20 -0.84 -0.82
N GLU A 72 67.39 -1.71 -0.21
CA GLU A 72 67.91 -2.81 0.62
C GLU A 72 68.10 -4.16 -0.07
N ILE A 73 67.14 -4.59 -0.90
CA ILE A 73 67.17 -5.87 -1.64
C ILE A 73 66.24 -5.74 -2.84
N GLY A 74 66.73 -6.09 -4.04
CA GLY A 74 65.94 -6.05 -5.27
C GLY A 74 66.78 -5.85 -6.53
N LYS A 75 66.13 -5.80 -7.69
CA LYS A 75 66.83 -5.57 -8.96
C LYS A 75 66.03 -4.79 -9.99
N ASN A 76 66.72 -4.32 -11.04
CA ASN A 76 66.13 -3.71 -12.23
C ASN A 76 65.21 -2.52 -11.91
N SER A 77 65.55 -1.73 -10.89
CA SER A 77 64.71 -0.64 -10.41
C SER A 77 65.29 0.73 -10.75
N LEU A 78 64.40 1.71 -10.97
CA LEU A 78 64.70 3.11 -11.23
C LEU A 78 64.17 3.95 -10.07
N MET A 79 65.01 4.81 -9.50
CA MET A 79 64.68 5.65 -8.35
C MET A 79 65.21 7.06 -8.57
N LEU A 80 64.30 8.01 -8.73
CA LEU A 80 64.62 9.41 -9.02
C LEU A 80 64.01 10.31 -7.93
N GLY A 81 64.82 11.16 -7.30
CA GLY A 81 64.36 12.13 -6.30
C GLY A 81 65.02 11.91 -4.94
N ASN A 82 64.35 12.27 -3.85
CA ASN A 82 65.00 12.41 -2.56
C ASN A 82 64.36 11.59 -1.42
N GLU A 83 65.19 11.10 -0.51
CA GLU A 83 64.75 10.45 0.75
C GLU A 83 63.82 9.25 0.57
N ASN A 84 63.84 8.61 -0.60
CA ASN A 84 62.98 7.47 -0.86
C ASN A 84 63.59 6.18 -0.28
N ASN A 85 62.75 5.23 0.09
CA ASN A 85 63.14 4.00 0.75
C ASN A 85 62.52 2.77 0.08
N ILE A 86 63.35 1.90 -0.48
CA ILE A 86 62.96 0.56 -0.92
C ILE A 86 63.54 -0.44 0.07
N LEU A 87 62.68 -1.00 0.93
CA LEU A 87 63.06 -1.84 2.06
C LEU A 87 62.65 -3.30 1.81
N ASN A 88 63.31 -4.23 2.49
CA ASN A 88 62.94 -5.64 2.45
C ASN A 88 62.82 -6.20 3.86
N LYS A 89 61.64 -6.72 4.23
CA LYS A 89 61.38 -7.32 5.55
C LYS A 89 61.51 -8.84 5.55
N GLY A 90 62.03 -9.42 4.46
CA GLY A 90 62.50 -10.80 4.38
C GLY A 90 61.40 -11.86 4.30
N LYS A 91 60.13 -11.47 4.15
CA LYS A 91 58.99 -12.41 4.21
C LYS A 91 58.33 -12.67 2.86
N TYR A 92 58.42 -11.73 1.92
CA TYR A 92 57.83 -11.81 0.58
C TYR A 92 58.80 -11.20 -0.44
N ASN A 93 58.56 -11.50 -1.73
CA ASN A 93 59.19 -10.97 -2.95
C ASN A 93 60.33 -9.93 -2.82
N ASN A 94 61.41 -10.12 -3.58
CA ASN A 94 62.42 -9.08 -3.77
C ASN A 94 61.82 -7.84 -4.45
N ASN A 95 62.35 -6.64 -4.14
CA ASN A 95 61.87 -5.39 -4.74
C ASN A 95 62.35 -5.25 -6.19
N ASP A 96 61.69 -5.97 -7.09
CA ASP A 96 62.11 -6.11 -8.48
C ASP A 96 61.24 -5.26 -9.39
N GLY A 97 61.88 -4.51 -10.30
CA GLY A 97 61.17 -3.72 -11.31
C GLY A 97 60.39 -2.55 -10.72
N ILE A 98 60.92 -1.89 -9.69
CA ILE A 98 60.30 -0.71 -9.10
C ILE A 98 60.72 0.54 -9.89
N MET A 99 59.76 1.33 -10.34
CA MET A 99 60.00 2.67 -10.86
C MET A 99 59.44 3.69 -9.88
N LEU A 100 60.32 4.39 -9.18
CA LEU A 100 60.00 5.34 -8.12
C LEU A 100 60.49 6.73 -8.50
N ILE A 101 59.60 7.71 -8.53
CA ILE A 101 59.91 9.11 -8.83
C ILE A 101 59.30 10.03 -7.77
N GLY A 102 60.09 10.88 -7.14
CA GLY A 102 59.63 11.92 -6.22
C GLY A 102 60.31 11.84 -4.86
N ASP A 103 59.61 12.19 -3.78
CA ASP A 103 60.24 12.43 -2.48
C ASP A 103 59.61 11.66 -1.32
N ASN A 104 60.44 11.12 -0.43
CA ASN A 104 60.03 10.47 0.81
C ASN A 104 59.01 9.33 0.64
N ASN A 105 59.05 8.63 -0.49
CA ASN A 105 58.21 7.47 -0.74
C ASN A 105 58.84 6.21 -0.12
N LYS A 106 57.99 5.26 0.24
CA LYS A 106 58.39 3.98 0.85
C LYS A 106 57.80 2.82 0.07
N VAL A 107 58.65 1.88 -0.30
CA VAL A 107 58.26 0.60 -0.91
C VAL A 107 58.85 -0.52 -0.06
N THR A 108 58.06 -1.54 0.24
CA THR A 108 58.48 -2.70 1.02
C THR A 108 57.95 -3.97 0.37
N ASP A 109 58.83 -4.95 0.15
CA ASP A 109 58.51 -6.29 -0.38
C ASP A 109 57.56 -6.30 -1.61
N SER A 110 57.72 -5.36 -2.55
CA SER A 110 56.78 -5.15 -3.68
C SER A 110 57.45 -5.37 -5.04
N GLN A 111 56.68 -5.65 -6.10
CA GLN A 111 57.22 -5.93 -7.44
C GLN A 111 56.46 -5.22 -8.56
N PHE A 112 57.18 -4.87 -9.63
CA PHE A 112 56.64 -4.29 -10.87
C PHE A 112 55.76 -3.06 -10.61
N ALA A 113 56.13 -2.25 -9.62
CA ALA A 113 55.32 -1.12 -9.18
C ALA A 113 55.83 0.20 -9.76
N PHE A 114 54.89 1.09 -10.05
CA PHE A 114 55.17 2.47 -10.40
C PHE A 114 54.73 3.39 -9.27
N ILE A 115 55.64 4.21 -8.77
CA ILE A 115 55.39 5.14 -7.69
C ILE A 115 55.81 6.53 -8.14
N GLN A 116 54.89 7.49 -8.05
CA GLN A 116 55.17 8.89 -8.37
C GLN A 116 54.60 9.84 -7.32
N GLY A 117 55.41 10.78 -6.84
CA GLY A 117 54.99 11.88 -5.98
C GLY A 117 55.62 11.85 -4.60
N ASN A 118 54.86 12.10 -3.54
CA ASN A 118 55.42 12.37 -2.21
C ASN A 118 54.78 11.55 -1.09
N ARG A 119 55.59 10.98 -0.18
CA ARG A 119 55.08 10.26 1.01
C ARG A 119 54.13 9.10 0.72
N ASN A 120 54.22 8.49 -0.47
CA ASN A 120 53.42 7.29 -0.76
C ASN A 120 54.07 6.06 -0.13
N ASN A 121 53.24 5.14 0.36
CA ASN A 121 53.69 3.91 1.01
C ASN A 121 53.10 2.67 0.33
N LEU A 122 53.98 1.79 -0.12
CA LEU A 122 53.64 0.55 -0.80
C LEU A 122 54.22 -0.63 -0.01
N ASP A 123 53.38 -1.55 0.48
CA ASP A 123 53.82 -2.69 1.29
C ASP A 123 53.23 -4.01 0.78
N ARG A 124 54.06 -4.91 0.23
CA ARG A 124 53.66 -6.21 -0.35
C ARG A 124 52.65 -6.07 -1.48
N ASN A 125 52.95 -5.27 -2.50
CA ASN A 125 52.11 -5.11 -3.68
C ASN A 125 52.74 -5.72 -4.94
N TYR A 126 51.91 -6.12 -5.90
CA TYR A 126 52.34 -6.65 -7.19
C TYR A 126 51.72 -5.86 -8.34
N ALA A 127 52.53 -5.45 -9.32
CA ALA A 127 52.08 -4.81 -10.57
C ALA A 127 51.10 -3.64 -10.35
N SER A 128 51.37 -2.80 -9.33
CA SER A 128 50.46 -1.72 -8.92
C SER A 128 51.08 -0.33 -9.11
N SER A 129 50.24 0.66 -9.36
CA SER A 129 50.66 2.05 -9.53
C SER A 129 50.13 2.94 -8.40
N ILE A 130 50.99 3.77 -7.82
CA ILE A 130 50.63 4.76 -6.80
C ILE A 130 51.12 6.14 -7.25
N ILE A 131 50.22 7.10 -7.41
CA ILE A 131 50.55 8.43 -7.94
C ILE A 131 49.91 9.51 -7.08
N GLY A 132 50.70 10.48 -6.61
CA GLY A 132 50.22 11.62 -5.85
C GLY A 132 50.89 11.73 -4.49
N SER A 133 50.13 11.98 -3.42
CA SER A 133 50.68 12.22 -2.09
C SER A 133 50.00 11.44 -0.98
N ASP A 134 50.78 10.98 0.01
CA ASP A 134 50.29 10.33 1.23
C ASP A 134 49.44 9.06 1.00
N ASN A 135 49.45 8.49 -0.21
CA ASN A 135 48.67 7.29 -0.51
C ASN A 135 49.33 6.04 0.10
N LYS A 136 48.51 5.08 0.48
CA LYS A 136 48.93 3.79 1.05
C LYS A 136 48.34 2.67 0.21
N ALA A 137 49.16 1.74 -0.26
CA ALA A 137 48.65 0.45 -0.72
C ALA A 137 49.38 -0.70 -0.05
N ALA A 138 48.63 -1.70 0.41
CA ALA A 138 49.18 -2.87 1.08
C ALA A 138 48.49 -4.15 0.61
N PHE A 139 49.28 -5.23 0.46
CA PHE A 139 48.76 -6.55 0.09
C PHE A 139 47.84 -6.52 -1.15
N SER A 140 48.17 -5.68 -2.14
CA SER A 140 47.29 -5.43 -3.29
C SER A 140 47.97 -5.71 -4.63
N GLU A 141 47.19 -6.10 -5.62
CA GLU A 141 47.70 -6.57 -6.91
C GLU A 141 46.98 -5.89 -8.09
N TYR A 142 47.71 -5.62 -9.17
CA TYR A 142 47.16 -5.08 -10.43
C TYR A 142 46.25 -3.86 -10.23
N SER A 143 46.59 -2.98 -9.29
CA SER A 143 45.73 -1.91 -8.84
C SER A 143 46.37 -0.53 -8.99
N ASN A 144 45.53 0.50 -9.09
CA ASN A 144 45.98 1.88 -9.26
C ASN A 144 45.41 2.75 -8.15
N VAL A 145 46.26 3.57 -7.53
CA VAL A 145 45.85 4.57 -6.54
C VAL A 145 46.37 5.93 -6.99
N LEU A 146 45.47 6.90 -7.18
CA LEU A 146 45.79 8.23 -7.68
C LEU A 146 45.20 9.31 -6.76
N GLY A 147 45.99 10.32 -6.42
CA GLY A 147 45.52 11.50 -5.68
C GLY A 147 46.15 11.64 -4.29
N HIS A 148 45.34 11.92 -3.26
CA HIS A 148 45.83 12.27 -1.92
C HIS A 148 45.23 11.40 -0.80
N ASP A 149 46.07 10.86 0.07
CA ASP A 149 45.64 10.13 1.29
C ASP A 149 44.63 9.00 1.03
N ASN A 150 44.75 8.31 -0.11
CA ASN A 150 43.93 7.13 -0.38
C ASN A 150 44.58 5.88 0.21
N GLU A 151 43.76 4.94 0.68
CA GLU A 151 44.20 3.66 1.22
C GLU A 151 43.59 2.49 0.44
N LEU A 152 44.45 1.63 -0.11
CA LEU A 152 44.08 0.38 -0.77
C LEU A 152 44.71 -0.79 -0.02
N ASN A 153 43.92 -1.68 0.56
CA ASN A 153 44.43 -2.76 1.39
C ASN A 153 43.77 -4.10 1.05
N TYR A 154 44.55 -5.17 0.93
CA TYR A 154 44.05 -6.51 0.61
C TYR A 154 43.09 -6.50 -0.59
N SER A 155 43.48 -5.92 -1.72
CA SER A 155 42.57 -5.72 -2.86
C SER A 155 43.26 -6.01 -4.19
N ALA A 156 42.51 -6.38 -5.23
CA ALA A 156 43.10 -6.59 -6.55
C ALA A 156 42.24 -6.05 -7.69
N PHE A 157 42.91 -5.76 -8.83
CA PHE A 157 42.27 -5.23 -10.05
C PHE A 157 41.41 -3.99 -9.79
N SER A 158 41.79 -3.16 -8.81
CA SER A 158 40.97 -2.03 -8.36
C SER A 158 41.62 -0.70 -8.67
N SER A 159 40.80 0.33 -8.86
CA SER A 159 41.25 1.69 -9.13
C SER A 159 40.66 2.63 -8.10
N VAL A 160 41.52 3.34 -7.37
CA VAL A 160 41.13 4.34 -6.36
C VAL A 160 41.66 5.69 -6.79
N ASN A 161 40.79 6.67 -6.96
CA ASN A 161 41.16 8.00 -7.44
C ASN A 161 40.46 9.10 -6.66
N GLY A 162 41.21 10.10 -6.23
CA GLY A 162 40.69 11.29 -5.56
C GLY A 162 41.36 11.48 -4.20
N SER A 163 40.59 11.72 -3.15
CA SER A 163 41.15 11.99 -1.82
C SER A 163 40.47 11.21 -0.71
N GLU A 164 41.24 10.75 0.28
CA GLU A 164 40.73 10.09 1.50
C GLU A 164 39.84 8.85 1.25
N ASN A 165 39.94 8.22 0.07
CA ASN A 165 39.16 7.02 -0.21
C ASN A 165 39.83 5.79 0.39
N LYS A 166 39.03 4.87 0.93
CA LYS A 166 39.49 3.64 1.57
C LYS A 166 38.86 2.41 0.92
N VAL A 167 39.67 1.52 0.37
CA VAL A 167 39.24 0.24 -0.20
C VAL A 167 39.97 -0.88 0.52
N GLU A 168 39.25 -1.73 1.24
CA GLU A 168 39.83 -2.75 2.11
C GLU A 168 39.11 -4.09 2.09
N GLY A 169 39.78 -5.11 2.64
CA GLY A 169 39.15 -6.36 3.06
C GLY A 169 38.77 -7.30 1.92
N LEU A 170 39.68 -7.63 1.01
CA LEU A 170 39.45 -8.52 -0.13
C LEU A 170 38.44 -7.93 -1.13
N SER A 171 38.66 -6.66 -1.48
CA SER A 171 37.87 -6.00 -2.52
C SER A 171 38.49 -6.23 -3.91
N PHE A 172 37.66 -6.51 -4.91
CA PHE A 172 38.11 -6.90 -6.25
C PHE A 172 37.38 -6.12 -7.34
N HIS A 173 38.07 -5.79 -8.43
CA HIS A 173 37.47 -5.14 -9.62
C HIS A 173 36.68 -3.86 -9.31
N SER A 174 37.04 -3.14 -8.24
CA SER A 174 36.27 -1.99 -7.78
C SER A 174 36.90 -0.69 -8.28
N GLN A 175 36.07 0.23 -8.74
CA GLN A 175 36.46 1.55 -9.20
C GLN A 175 35.85 2.60 -8.26
N VAL A 176 36.71 3.33 -7.55
CA VAL A 176 36.31 4.28 -6.51
C VAL A 176 36.88 5.65 -6.83
N PHE A 177 36.00 6.61 -7.05
CA PHE A 177 36.33 7.97 -7.47
C PHE A 177 35.73 9.00 -6.50
N GLY A 178 36.48 10.05 -6.18
CA GLY A 178 35.98 11.21 -5.45
C GLY A 178 36.59 11.34 -4.05
N PHE A 179 35.77 11.61 -3.03
CA PHE A 179 36.22 11.99 -1.70
C PHE A 179 35.66 11.09 -0.60
N ARG A 180 36.49 10.61 0.32
CA ARG A 180 36.05 9.89 1.54
C ARG A 180 35.15 8.67 1.31
N ASN A 181 35.19 8.04 0.14
CA ASN A 181 34.42 6.83 -0.11
C ASN A 181 35.09 5.63 0.57
N LYS A 182 34.28 4.72 1.10
CA LYS A 182 34.74 3.52 1.80
C LYS A 182 34.15 2.27 1.17
N VAL A 183 35.01 1.30 0.86
CA VAL A 183 34.65 -0.02 0.34
C VAL A 183 35.28 -1.08 1.21
N VAL A 184 34.47 -1.99 1.75
CA VAL A 184 34.93 -3.12 2.56
C VAL A 184 34.33 -4.40 2.00
N LYS A 185 35.16 -5.35 1.56
CA LYS A 185 34.69 -6.60 0.93
C LYS A 185 33.76 -6.33 -0.26
N GLY A 186 34.10 -5.34 -1.10
CA GLY A 186 33.33 -4.97 -2.28
C GLY A 186 33.82 -5.68 -3.54
N GLN A 187 32.91 -6.14 -4.40
CA GLN A 187 33.28 -6.79 -5.66
C GLN A 187 32.61 -6.10 -6.85
N ASN A 188 33.35 -5.82 -7.92
CA ASN A 188 32.80 -5.24 -9.15
C ASN A 188 32.00 -3.94 -8.90
N ALA A 189 32.40 -3.16 -7.90
CA ALA A 189 31.71 -1.95 -7.50
C ALA A 189 32.18 -0.74 -8.31
N PHE A 190 31.26 0.12 -8.71
CA PHE A 190 31.56 1.46 -9.21
C PHE A 190 31.02 2.48 -8.23
N ILE A 191 31.90 3.30 -7.65
CA ILE A 191 31.52 4.30 -6.66
C ILE A 191 32.12 5.63 -7.08
N HIS A 192 31.27 6.65 -7.18
CA HIS A 192 31.68 8.00 -7.50
C HIS A 192 30.96 9.01 -6.62
N GLY A 193 31.72 9.90 -5.98
CA GLY A 193 31.17 11.02 -5.22
C GLY A 193 31.83 11.19 -3.85
N ASP A 194 31.05 11.47 -2.81
CA ASP A 194 31.56 11.88 -1.49
C ASP A 194 30.94 11.09 -0.32
N HIS A 195 31.76 10.49 0.53
CA HIS A 195 31.35 9.67 1.70
C HIS A 195 30.35 8.54 1.40
N ASN A 196 30.51 7.80 0.32
CA ASN A 196 29.71 6.59 0.11
C ASN A 196 30.38 5.39 0.78
N ASN A 197 29.61 4.56 1.46
CA ASN A 197 30.07 3.37 2.15
C ASN A 197 29.42 2.11 1.55
N LEU A 198 30.26 1.21 1.04
CA LEU A 198 29.87 -0.10 0.52
C LEU A 198 30.49 -1.20 1.37
N LYS A 199 29.68 -2.15 1.84
CA LYS A 199 30.14 -3.26 2.66
C LYS A 199 29.52 -4.59 2.26
N ASN A 200 30.33 -5.63 2.11
CA ASN A 200 29.88 -7.01 1.83
C ASN A 200 28.91 -7.08 0.63
N SER A 201 29.21 -6.37 -0.45
CA SER A 201 28.30 -6.18 -1.59
C SER A 201 29.06 -6.31 -2.92
N ALA A 202 28.35 -6.80 -3.93
CA ALA A 202 28.86 -7.00 -5.28
C ALA A 202 27.99 -6.30 -6.33
N TYR A 203 28.61 -5.90 -7.45
CA TYR A 203 27.93 -5.33 -8.62
C TYR A 203 27.13 -4.05 -8.33
N SER A 204 27.55 -3.27 -7.32
CA SER A 204 26.88 -2.02 -6.96
C SER A 204 27.40 -0.83 -7.76
N HIS A 205 26.50 0.04 -8.21
CA HIS A 205 26.79 1.32 -8.85
C HIS A 205 26.25 2.46 -7.98
N ILE A 206 27.14 3.26 -7.39
CA ILE A 206 26.78 4.33 -6.44
C ILE A 206 27.30 5.66 -6.96
N GLU A 207 26.39 6.63 -7.12
CA GLU A 207 26.73 7.99 -7.52
C GLU A 207 26.14 9.04 -6.57
N GLY A 208 26.97 9.83 -5.91
CA GLY A 208 26.51 10.96 -5.12
C GLY A 208 27.13 11.02 -3.74
N TYR A 209 26.32 11.32 -2.72
CA TYR A 209 26.83 11.61 -1.38
C TYR A 209 26.17 10.76 -0.30
N GLY A 210 26.97 10.20 0.61
CA GLY A 210 26.50 9.71 1.90
C GLY A 210 25.66 8.43 1.88
N SER A 211 25.78 7.60 0.84
CA SER A 211 25.05 6.33 0.76
C SER A 211 25.68 5.21 1.58
N GLU A 212 24.86 4.33 2.15
CA GLU A 212 25.24 3.25 3.07
C GLU A 212 24.65 1.90 2.60
N ILE A 213 25.42 1.15 1.82
CA ILE A 213 25.01 -0.12 1.17
C ILE A 213 25.71 -1.29 1.86
N ASN A 214 24.94 -2.26 2.40
CA ASN A 214 25.49 -3.32 3.24
C ASN A 214 24.79 -4.67 3.06
N ASN A 215 25.48 -5.68 2.51
CA ASN A 215 24.89 -6.99 2.13
C ASN A 215 23.74 -6.81 1.12
N ASP A 216 23.98 -5.99 0.12
CA ASP A 216 23.08 -5.77 -1.01
C ASP A 216 23.88 -5.85 -2.31
N ASP A 217 23.69 -6.93 -3.04
CA ASP A 217 24.27 -7.12 -4.36
C ASP A 217 23.36 -6.54 -5.46
N ASN A 218 23.95 -6.09 -6.57
CA ASN A 218 23.24 -5.53 -7.73
C ASN A 218 22.49 -4.23 -7.45
N THR A 219 23.03 -3.40 -6.57
CA THR A 219 22.42 -2.12 -6.18
C THR A 219 22.75 -1.00 -7.17
N ILE A 220 21.75 -0.21 -7.54
CA ILE A 220 21.98 1.10 -8.18
C ILE A 220 21.48 2.16 -7.22
N ASP A 221 22.37 3.08 -6.85
CA ASP A 221 22.08 4.08 -5.83
C ASP A 221 22.60 5.48 -6.18
N THR A 222 21.92 6.48 -5.62
CA THR A 222 22.23 7.90 -5.76
C THR A 222 22.67 8.53 -4.42
N THR A 223 21.87 9.41 -3.82
CA THR A 223 22.30 10.25 -2.68
C THR A 223 21.63 9.86 -1.36
N LYS A 224 22.44 9.62 -0.32
CA LYS A 224 22.01 9.42 1.08
C LYS A 224 21.00 8.30 1.28
N ASN A 225 21.13 7.22 0.52
CA ASN A 225 20.24 6.07 0.66
C ASN A 225 20.90 4.94 1.45
N SER A 226 20.10 4.00 1.96
CA SER A 226 20.62 2.86 2.70
C SER A 226 19.86 1.58 2.40
N THR A 227 20.61 0.49 2.21
CA THR A 227 20.07 -0.84 1.93
C THR A 227 20.78 -1.93 2.72
N THR A 228 20.08 -3.05 2.97
CA THR A 228 20.60 -4.13 3.82
C THR A 228 20.46 -5.55 3.26
N LYS A 229 19.98 -5.69 2.02
CA LYS A 229 19.58 -6.96 1.40
C LYS A 229 19.61 -6.85 -0.13
N ASP A 230 19.69 -7.96 -0.84
CA ASP A 230 20.04 -7.98 -2.27
C ASP A 230 19.01 -7.38 -3.25
N SER A 231 19.54 -6.90 -4.38
CA SER A 231 18.85 -6.53 -5.61
C SER A 231 17.90 -5.35 -5.47
N ASN A 232 18.33 -4.32 -4.75
CA ASN A 232 17.54 -3.10 -4.60
C ASN A 232 17.96 -1.99 -5.56
N TYR A 233 16.99 -1.16 -5.96
CA TYR A 233 17.24 -0.01 -6.83
C TYR A 233 16.71 1.26 -6.17
N ILE A 234 17.57 2.26 -5.98
CA ILE A 234 17.17 3.52 -5.35
C ILE A 234 17.57 4.72 -6.20
N PHE A 235 16.57 5.51 -6.55
CA PHE A 235 16.75 6.80 -7.21
C PHE A 235 16.14 7.93 -6.38
N GLY A 236 17.00 8.80 -5.85
CA GLY A 236 16.62 9.99 -5.10
C GLY A 236 17.38 10.14 -3.78
N ASP A 237 16.73 10.74 -2.78
CA ASP A 237 17.40 11.28 -1.59
C ASP A 237 16.79 10.75 -0.28
N TYR A 238 17.62 10.33 0.67
CA TYR A 238 17.19 9.87 2.01
C TYR A 238 16.23 8.66 2.04
N ASN A 239 16.35 7.74 1.09
CA ASN A 239 15.51 6.55 1.07
C ASN A 239 16.15 5.36 1.80
N LYS A 240 15.33 4.46 2.32
CA LYS A 240 15.78 3.29 3.08
C LYS A 240 15.06 2.03 2.59
N ILE A 241 15.81 0.98 2.27
CA ILE A 241 15.28 -0.36 2.02
C ILE A 241 15.90 -1.31 3.05
N LEU A 242 15.12 -1.67 4.06
CA LEU A 242 15.57 -2.43 5.21
C LEU A 242 14.97 -3.83 5.18
N ASN A 243 15.80 -4.87 5.34
CA ASN A 243 15.40 -6.27 5.37
C ASN A 243 14.46 -6.66 4.22
N SER A 244 14.69 -6.13 3.03
CA SER A 244 13.82 -6.31 1.87
C SER A 244 14.66 -6.52 0.61
N GLU A 245 14.26 -7.46 -0.22
CA GLU A 245 14.92 -7.82 -1.47
C GLU A 245 14.07 -7.37 -2.67
N ASN A 246 14.71 -7.24 -3.84
CA ASN A 246 14.04 -6.95 -5.12
C ASN A 246 13.12 -5.72 -5.05
N SER A 247 13.52 -4.70 -4.31
CA SER A 247 12.68 -3.54 -4.01
C SER A 247 13.21 -2.27 -4.64
N HIS A 248 12.31 -1.35 -4.96
CA HIS A 248 12.63 -0.14 -5.70
C HIS A 248 12.04 1.09 -5.04
N ILE A 249 12.85 2.14 -4.89
CA ILE A 249 12.38 3.45 -4.46
C ILE A 249 12.79 4.51 -5.49
N GLN A 250 11.80 5.29 -5.93
CA GLN A 250 11.97 6.53 -6.67
C GLN A 250 11.39 7.70 -5.86
N GLY A 251 12.25 8.62 -5.42
CA GLY A 251 11.82 9.85 -4.76
C GLY A 251 12.60 10.16 -3.49
N LYS A 252 11.96 10.73 -2.48
CA LYS A 252 12.66 11.25 -1.30
C LYS A 252 12.05 10.83 0.03
N SER A 253 12.91 10.46 0.98
CA SER A 253 12.53 10.13 2.36
C SER A 253 11.56 8.96 2.48
N ASN A 254 11.62 7.99 1.56
CA ASN A 254 10.76 6.81 1.61
C ASN A 254 11.43 5.63 2.31
N GLU A 255 10.62 4.71 2.82
CA GLU A 255 11.09 3.52 3.54
C GLU A 255 10.34 2.25 3.08
N ILE A 256 11.07 1.25 2.62
CA ILE A 256 10.57 -0.13 2.47
C ILE A 256 11.20 -0.97 3.58
N GLY A 257 10.39 -1.58 4.44
CA GLY A 257 10.84 -2.36 5.59
C GLY A 257 10.17 -3.72 5.68
N ASN A 258 10.96 -4.79 5.78
CA ASN A 258 10.49 -6.18 5.84
C ASN A 258 9.43 -6.50 4.75
N SER A 259 9.64 -6.04 3.51
CA SER A 259 8.66 -6.08 2.43
C SER A 259 9.36 -6.32 1.09
N GLU A 260 9.47 -7.57 0.69
CA GLU A 260 10.08 -7.96 -0.59
C GLU A 260 9.23 -7.54 -1.80
N ASN A 261 9.85 -7.44 -2.98
CA ASN A 261 9.19 -7.14 -4.26
C ASN A 261 8.30 -5.88 -4.19
N SER A 262 8.80 -4.83 -3.55
CA SER A 262 8.00 -3.64 -3.24
C SER A 262 8.49 -2.40 -3.98
N TYR A 263 7.57 -1.51 -4.33
CA TYR A 263 7.86 -0.32 -5.12
C TYR A 263 7.28 0.95 -4.49
N ILE A 264 8.10 1.99 -4.33
CA ILE A 264 7.63 3.33 -3.94
C ILE A 264 8.04 4.34 -5.00
N GLN A 265 7.06 5.07 -5.53
CA GLN A 265 7.25 6.35 -6.17
C GLN A 265 6.60 7.45 -5.33
N GLY A 266 7.38 8.30 -4.68
CA GLY A 266 6.80 9.36 -3.85
C GLY A 266 7.74 10.09 -2.90
N TYR A 267 7.13 10.77 -1.92
CA TYR A 267 7.80 11.49 -0.85
C TYR A 267 7.28 11.03 0.53
N ALA A 268 8.19 10.84 1.47
CA ALA A 268 7.90 10.53 2.88
C ALA A 268 6.88 9.38 3.06
N SER A 269 6.94 8.37 2.19
CA SER A 269 6.01 7.25 2.15
C SER A 269 6.66 5.96 2.61
N ASN A 270 5.87 5.00 3.10
CA ASN A 270 6.42 3.76 3.64
C ASN A 270 5.63 2.49 3.30
N ILE A 271 6.34 1.40 3.02
CA ILE A 271 5.81 0.05 2.91
C ILE A 271 6.42 -0.77 4.04
N LYS A 272 5.61 -1.28 4.97
CA LYS A 272 6.11 -2.05 6.14
C LYS A 272 5.35 -3.36 6.31
N ASN A 273 6.09 -4.47 6.43
CA ASN A 273 5.53 -5.82 6.57
C ASN A 273 4.46 -6.15 5.50
N ALA A 274 4.74 -5.75 4.26
CA ALA A 274 3.77 -5.69 3.17
C ALA A 274 4.44 -6.08 1.85
N ALA A 275 4.83 -7.34 1.70
CA ALA A 275 5.46 -7.85 0.48
C ALA A 275 4.56 -7.70 -0.76
N ASN A 276 5.16 -7.64 -1.94
CA ASN A 276 4.47 -7.52 -3.23
C ASN A 276 3.53 -6.30 -3.31
N SER A 277 3.93 -5.19 -2.70
CA SER A 277 3.07 -4.00 -2.55
C SER A 277 3.66 -2.77 -3.20
N SER A 278 2.83 -1.76 -3.43
CA SER A 278 3.27 -0.56 -4.13
C SER A 278 2.63 0.74 -3.63
N ILE A 279 3.39 1.82 -3.76
CA ILE A 279 2.92 3.19 -3.57
C ILE A 279 3.24 3.97 -4.84
N ILE A 280 2.22 4.55 -5.47
CA ILE A 280 2.36 5.33 -6.71
C ILE A 280 1.88 6.77 -6.47
N GLY A 281 2.73 7.75 -6.79
CA GLY A 281 2.45 9.18 -6.55
C GLY A 281 2.23 9.50 -5.06
N GLY A 282 2.96 8.81 -4.19
CA GLY A 282 2.81 8.91 -2.73
C GLY A 282 3.32 10.24 -2.16
N TYR A 283 2.59 10.78 -1.19
CA TYR A 283 3.04 11.87 -0.33
C TYR A 283 2.47 11.59 1.05
N PHE A 284 3.33 11.21 2.00
CA PHE A 284 2.91 10.67 3.29
C PHE A 284 1.90 9.51 3.16
N SER A 285 2.16 8.58 2.24
CA SER A 285 1.33 7.41 1.99
C SER A 285 1.93 6.17 2.66
N SER A 286 1.11 5.17 2.97
CA SER A 286 1.58 3.97 3.66
C SER A 286 0.88 2.69 3.23
N VAL A 287 1.64 1.61 3.05
CA VAL A 287 1.10 0.26 2.85
C VAL A 287 1.61 -0.67 3.94
N ASN A 288 0.68 -1.42 4.55
CA ASN A 288 0.91 -2.26 5.73
C ASN A 288 0.29 -3.67 5.58
N MET A 289 0.00 -4.06 4.35
CA MET A 289 -0.62 -5.33 4.02
C MET A 289 -0.06 -5.83 2.70
N ASN A 290 0.24 -7.13 2.61
CA ASN A 290 0.77 -7.74 1.40
C ASN A 290 -0.16 -7.52 0.19
N ASN A 291 0.42 -7.59 -1.02
CA ASN A 291 -0.30 -7.55 -2.29
C ASN A 291 -1.21 -6.33 -2.46
N SER A 292 -0.87 -5.21 -1.81
CA SER A 292 -1.74 -4.03 -1.71
C SER A 292 -1.12 -2.81 -2.38
N LEU A 293 -1.98 -1.85 -2.75
CA LEU A 293 -1.60 -0.65 -3.49
C LEU A 293 -2.15 0.61 -2.83
N ALA A 294 -1.29 1.60 -2.61
CA ALA A 294 -1.72 2.96 -2.29
C ALA A 294 -1.46 3.91 -3.46
N LEU A 295 -2.48 4.67 -3.87
CA LEU A 295 -2.45 5.58 -5.01
C LEU A 295 -2.70 7.02 -4.55
N GLY A 296 -1.72 7.89 -4.78
CA GLY A 296 -1.78 9.31 -4.47
C GLY A 296 -1.42 9.67 -3.01
N ALA A 297 -1.39 10.97 -2.74
CA ALA A 297 -1.07 11.55 -1.43
C ALA A 297 -2.00 11.09 -0.31
N PHE A 298 -1.44 10.85 0.88
CA PHE A 298 -2.15 10.46 2.10
C PHE A 298 -3.02 9.21 1.94
N SER A 299 -2.64 8.32 1.04
CA SER A 299 -3.32 7.05 0.81
C SER A 299 -2.72 5.98 1.72
N THR A 300 -3.58 5.33 2.50
CA THR A 300 -3.15 4.37 3.53
C THR A 300 -3.99 3.12 3.45
N THR A 301 -3.33 1.97 3.26
CA THR A 301 -4.02 0.68 3.38
C THR A 301 -4.31 0.37 4.83
N LYS A 302 -5.36 -0.43 5.06
CA LYS A 302 -5.71 -0.95 6.37
C LYS A 302 -5.91 -2.44 6.24
N GLU A 303 -5.49 -3.16 7.28
CA GLU A 303 -5.70 -4.60 7.39
C GLU A 303 -7.19 -4.94 7.30
N ILE A 304 -7.53 -5.94 6.49
CA ILE A 304 -8.90 -6.39 6.24
C ILE A 304 -9.25 -7.48 7.26
N LYS A 305 -9.93 -7.10 8.35
CA LYS A 305 -10.29 -8.01 9.46
C LYS A 305 -11.73 -8.49 9.43
N ASN A 306 -12.61 -7.73 8.80
CA ASN A 306 -14.04 -7.96 8.84
C ASN A 306 -14.50 -8.62 7.54
N LYS A 307 -15.46 -9.55 7.65
CA LYS A 307 -16.15 -10.13 6.49
C LYS A 307 -16.94 -9.07 5.72
N GLY A 308 -17.20 -9.35 4.44
CA GLY A 308 -18.04 -8.54 3.58
C GLY A 308 -19.42 -8.26 4.21
N TYR A 309 -19.82 -6.99 4.24
CA TYR A 309 -21.09 -6.59 4.82
C TYR A 309 -22.27 -7.19 4.03
N LEU A 310 -23.22 -7.82 4.74
CA LEU A 310 -24.38 -8.55 4.20
C LEU A 310 -24.09 -9.80 3.38
N THR A 311 -22.93 -9.91 2.72
CA THR A 311 -22.55 -11.08 1.92
C THR A 311 -21.78 -12.13 2.71
N ASN A 312 -21.20 -11.75 3.86
CA ASN A 312 -20.28 -12.58 4.64
C ASN A 312 -19.06 -13.08 3.84
N GLN A 313 -18.65 -12.35 2.79
CA GLN A 313 -17.43 -12.66 2.04
C GLN A 313 -16.24 -12.80 2.99
N ASP A 314 -15.44 -13.86 2.81
CA ASP A 314 -14.24 -14.07 3.59
C ASP A 314 -13.17 -13.00 3.28
N THR A 315 -12.23 -12.84 4.19
CA THR A 315 -11.05 -11.95 4.09
C THR A 315 -9.87 -12.62 3.39
N LYS A 316 -9.91 -13.94 3.20
CA LYS A 316 -8.87 -14.69 2.49
C LYS A 316 -8.79 -14.23 1.03
N ASP A 317 -7.56 -13.98 0.56
CA ASP A 317 -7.26 -13.54 -0.81
C ASP A 317 -7.94 -12.21 -1.19
N VAL A 318 -8.25 -11.37 -0.20
CA VAL A 318 -8.75 -10.00 -0.38
C VAL A 318 -7.63 -9.01 -0.07
N TYR A 319 -7.34 -8.12 -1.02
CA TYR A 319 -6.27 -7.14 -0.92
C TYR A 319 -6.77 -5.70 -0.92
N ALA A 320 -5.94 -4.74 -0.50
CA ALA A 320 -6.35 -3.35 -0.36
C ALA A 320 -5.85 -2.47 -1.51
N LEU A 321 -6.78 -1.74 -2.14
CA LEU A 321 -6.49 -0.55 -2.93
C LEU A 321 -6.89 0.70 -2.15
N ALA A 322 -5.91 1.48 -1.68
CA ALA A 322 -6.13 2.73 -0.99
C ALA A 322 -5.99 3.92 -1.94
N VAL A 323 -7.09 4.67 -2.14
CA VAL A 323 -7.11 5.96 -2.86
C VAL A 323 -7.33 7.15 -1.93
N GLY A 324 -7.18 6.93 -0.63
CA GLY A 324 -7.35 7.91 0.43
C GLY A 324 -6.99 7.27 1.76
N GLY A 325 -7.02 8.05 2.84
CA GLY A 325 -6.47 7.60 4.10
C GLY A 325 -6.32 8.71 5.11
N GLU A 326 -5.54 8.40 6.13
CA GLU A 326 -5.26 9.26 7.25
C GLU A 326 -3.77 9.18 7.56
N TYR A 327 -3.11 10.35 7.56
CA TYR A 327 -1.73 10.50 7.98
C TYR A 327 -1.69 11.29 9.29
N VAL A 328 -0.98 10.76 10.29
CA VAL A 328 -0.82 11.39 11.60
C VAL A 328 0.60 11.90 11.71
N TYR A 329 0.75 13.23 11.73
CA TYR A 329 2.01 13.91 12.02
C TYR A 329 2.13 14.15 13.53
N LYS A 330 3.31 13.87 14.11
CA LYS A 330 3.63 14.17 15.51
C LYS A 330 4.78 15.17 15.55
N ASP A 331 4.61 16.27 16.28
CA ASP A 331 5.70 17.23 16.53
C ASP A 331 6.66 16.74 17.62
N ASP A 332 7.76 17.47 17.84
CA ASP A 332 8.78 17.13 18.85
C ASP A 332 8.26 17.14 20.30
N LYS A 333 7.09 17.73 20.55
CA LYS A 333 6.41 17.77 21.85
C LYS A 333 5.35 16.66 21.97
N GLY A 334 5.15 15.86 20.92
CA GLY A 334 4.17 14.79 20.85
C GLY A 334 2.76 15.23 20.44
N ASN A 335 2.55 16.49 20.02
CA ASN A 335 1.24 16.93 19.54
C ASN A 335 0.94 16.32 18.18
N GLU A 336 -0.28 15.84 18.00
CA GLU A 336 -0.75 15.17 16.79
C GLU A 336 -1.50 16.12 15.85
N THR A 337 -1.12 16.13 14.58
CA THR A 337 -1.89 16.75 13.48
C THR A 337 -2.31 15.66 12.50
N VAL A 338 -3.60 15.59 12.21
CA VAL A 338 -4.17 14.52 11.37
C VAL A 338 -4.59 15.07 10.01
N TYR A 339 -4.01 14.53 8.95
CA TYR A 339 -4.36 14.83 7.56
C TYR A 339 -5.23 13.71 7.00
N LYS A 340 -6.43 14.03 6.51
CA LYS A 340 -7.34 13.04 5.91
C LYS A 340 -7.56 13.34 4.43
N ALA A 341 -7.36 12.34 3.59
CA ALA A 341 -7.69 12.42 2.18
C ALA A 341 -8.85 11.48 1.85
N LYS A 342 -9.90 12.02 1.22
CA LYS A 342 -10.96 11.25 0.59
C LYS A 342 -11.05 11.67 -0.87
N ARG A 343 -11.27 10.71 -1.77
CA ARG A 343 -11.38 10.95 -3.21
C ARG A 343 -12.68 10.39 -3.75
N ARG A 344 -13.22 11.05 -4.77
CA ARG A 344 -14.29 10.49 -5.61
C ARG A 344 -13.62 9.72 -6.75
N ILE A 345 -14.02 8.47 -6.95
CA ILE A 345 -13.64 7.69 -8.13
C ILE A 345 -14.63 8.09 -9.23
N GLN A 346 -14.12 8.60 -10.36
CA GLN A 346 -14.91 9.15 -11.46
C GLN A 346 -14.66 8.36 -12.74
N GLY A 347 -15.60 8.39 -13.69
CA GLY A 347 -15.50 7.63 -14.94
C GLY A 347 -15.65 6.12 -14.78
N LEU A 348 -16.18 5.66 -13.64
CA LEU A 348 -16.47 4.25 -13.39
C LEU A 348 -17.66 3.80 -14.26
N ALA A 349 -17.51 2.69 -14.96
CA ALA A 349 -18.61 2.03 -15.67
C ALA A 349 -19.65 1.47 -14.67
N ASP A 350 -20.90 1.30 -15.10
CA ASP A 350 -21.92 0.62 -14.29
C ASP A 350 -21.47 -0.83 -14.06
N GLY A 351 -21.42 -1.27 -12.79
CA GLY A 351 -21.03 -2.63 -12.44
C GLY A 351 -22.01 -3.66 -12.99
N ALA A 352 -21.52 -4.68 -13.68
CA ALA A 352 -22.28 -5.76 -14.29
C ALA A 352 -22.23 -7.06 -13.47
N GLU A 353 -21.12 -7.30 -12.76
CA GLU A 353 -20.89 -8.50 -11.93
C GLU A 353 -20.97 -8.18 -10.43
N ASP A 354 -21.10 -9.22 -9.60
CA ASP A 354 -21.32 -9.09 -8.15
C ASP A 354 -20.12 -8.48 -7.38
N ASP A 355 -18.91 -8.55 -7.94
CA ASP A 355 -17.66 -8.03 -7.35
C ASP A 355 -17.21 -6.68 -7.94
N GLU A 356 -18.03 -6.08 -8.81
CA GLU A 356 -17.78 -4.76 -9.38
C GLU A 356 -18.38 -3.63 -8.51
N ALA A 357 -17.75 -2.46 -8.57
CA ALA A 357 -18.20 -1.30 -7.83
C ALA A 357 -19.49 -0.72 -8.42
N VAL A 358 -20.53 -0.54 -7.58
CA VAL A 358 -21.81 0.05 -7.98
C VAL A 358 -21.69 1.57 -8.16
N THR A 359 -22.17 2.09 -9.30
CA THR A 359 -22.18 3.54 -9.54
C THR A 359 -23.34 4.24 -8.83
N VAL A 360 -23.22 5.56 -8.67
CA VAL A 360 -24.32 6.40 -8.18
C VAL A 360 -25.56 6.34 -9.11
N ALA A 361 -25.36 6.05 -10.40
CA ALA A 361 -26.47 5.90 -11.35
C ALA A 361 -27.27 4.61 -11.07
N GLN A 362 -26.59 3.49 -10.81
CA GLN A 362 -27.22 2.24 -10.40
C GLN A 362 -27.94 2.39 -9.05
N LEU A 363 -27.30 3.03 -8.06
CA LEU A 363 -27.94 3.31 -6.77
C LEU A 363 -29.22 4.16 -6.93
N LYS A 364 -29.21 5.18 -7.79
CA LYS A 364 -30.42 5.99 -8.09
C LYS A 364 -31.52 5.17 -8.76
N LYS A 365 -31.19 4.19 -9.62
CA LYS A 365 -32.18 3.27 -10.23
C LYS A 365 -32.83 2.40 -9.14
N VAL A 366 -32.04 1.89 -8.18
CA VAL A 366 -32.56 1.13 -7.02
C VAL A 366 -33.39 2.02 -6.10
N GLN A 367 -32.94 3.24 -5.79
CA GLN A 367 -33.71 4.17 -4.98
C GLN A 367 -35.07 4.47 -5.62
N LYS A 368 -35.13 4.65 -6.94
CA LYS A 368 -36.39 4.83 -7.68
C LYS A 368 -37.28 3.60 -7.63
N SER A 369 -36.72 2.37 -7.74
CA SER A 369 -37.54 1.15 -7.64
C SER A 369 -38.11 0.98 -6.23
N ILE A 370 -37.36 1.31 -5.18
CA ILE A 370 -37.83 1.29 -3.79
C ILE A 370 -38.86 2.40 -3.52
N GLN A 371 -38.64 3.62 -4.01
CA GLN A 371 -39.64 4.70 -3.90
C GLN A 371 -40.94 4.32 -4.63
N ASN A 372 -40.85 3.61 -5.75
CA ASN A 372 -42.00 3.06 -6.45
C ASN A 372 -42.66 1.87 -5.72
N GLN A 373 -41.98 1.21 -4.78
CA GLN A 373 -42.63 0.30 -3.82
C GLN A 373 -43.41 1.07 -2.73
N GLY A 374 -43.04 2.32 -2.41
CA GLY A 374 -43.91 3.25 -1.69
C GLY A 374 -45.12 3.72 -2.52
N ALA A 375 -45.00 3.68 -3.85
CA ALA A 375 -46.10 3.81 -4.79
C ALA A 375 -46.91 2.51 -4.99
N ASN A 376 -46.84 1.58 -4.01
CA ASN A 376 -47.91 0.63 -3.76
C ASN A 376 -49.25 1.33 -3.48
N GLU A 377 -49.31 2.65 -3.35
CA GLU A 377 -50.59 3.34 -3.38
C GLU A 377 -51.40 3.01 -4.64
N LYS A 378 -50.77 2.85 -5.81
CA LYS A 378 -51.49 2.50 -7.05
C LYS A 378 -51.77 1.00 -7.15
N TYR A 379 -50.79 0.15 -6.87
CA TYR A 379 -50.98 -1.32 -6.95
C TYR A 379 -51.89 -1.87 -5.83
N ILE A 380 -51.85 -1.29 -4.62
CA ILE A 380 -52.80 -1.55 -3.55
C ILE A 380 -54.16 -0.94 -3.87
N LYS A 381 -54.27 0.29 -4.41
CA LYS A 381 -55.59 0.84 -4.84
C LYS A 381 -56.25 0.01 -5.95
N ASP A 382 -55.46 -0.52 -6.88
CA ASP A 382 -55.98 -1.24 -8.04
C ASP A 382 -56.32 -2.71 -7.72
N ASN A 383 -55.67 -3.35 -6.72
CA ASN A 383 -55.86 -4.79 -6.42
C ASN A 383 -56.41 -5.10 -5.01
N TYR A 384 -56.45 -4.13 -4.10
CA TYR A 384 -57.02 -4.26 -2.77
C TYR A 384 -57.99 -3.11 -2.51
N TYR A 385 -59.14 -3.40 -1.91
CA TYR A 385 -60.08 -2.34 -1.55
C TYR A 385 -59.39 -1.30 -0.65
N ASN A 386 -59.43 -0.03 -1.06
CA ASN A 386 -58.95 1.04 -0.18
C ASN A 386 -59.81 1.08 1.09
N LYS A 387 -59.23 1.54 2.21
CA LYS A 387 -59.91 1.55 3.52
C LYS A 387 -61.30 2.20 3.45
N THR A 388 -61.45 3.29 2.68
CA THR A 388 -62.74 3.99 2.51
C THR A 388 -63.80 3.14 1.79
N GLU A 389 -63.42 2.33 0.82
CA GLU A 389 -64.33 1.43 0.11
C GLU A 389 -64.71 0.22 0.96
N VAL A 390 -63.75 -0.32 1.73
CA VAL A 390 -64.02 -1.35 2.75
C VAL A 390 -64.98 -0.81 3.81
N ASP A 391 -64.70 0.36 4.37
CA ASP A 391 -65.53 1.00 5.40
C ASP A 391 -66.95 1.26 4.88
N LYS A 392 -67.10 1.72 3.62
CA LYS A 392 -68.42 1.89 2.99
C LYS A 392 -69.17 0.57 2.81
N LYS A 393 -68.49 -0.51 2.38
CA LYS A 393 -69.11 -1.84 2.26
C LYS A 393 -69.52 -2.40 3.62
N ILE A 394 -68.69 -2.18 4.65
CA ILE A 394 -69.00 -2.56 6.03
C ILE A 394 -70.22 -1.78 6.54
N ASP A 395 -70.23 -0.45 6.39
CA ASP A 395 -71.36 0.40 6.80
C ASP A 395 -72.66 0.03 6.06
N PHE A 396 -72.58 -0.23 4.75
CA PHE A 396 -73.71 -0.69 3.96
C PHE A 396 -74.24 -2.04 4.47
N THR A 397 -73.36 -2.98 4.76
CA THR A 397 -73.72 -4.32 5.25
C THR A 397 -74.32 -4.27 6.65
N LEU A 398 -73.68 -3.55 7.59
CA LEU A 398 -74.18 -3.37 8.96
C LEU A 398 -75.53 -2.66 8.96
N GLY A 399 -75.70 -1.63 8.12
CA GLY A 399 -76.97 -0.96 7.90
C GLY A 399 -78.05 -1.90 7.33
N GLY A 400 -77.68 -2.76 6.38
CA GLY A 400 -78.58 -3.78 5.82
C GLY A 400 -79.06 -4.79 6.87
N VAL A 401 -78.16 -5.26 7.74
CA VAL A 401 -78.53 -6.15 8.85
C VAL A 401 -79.41 -5.43 9.87
N ALA A 402 -79.11 -4.18 10.22
CA ALA A 402 -79.97 -3.39 11.11
C ALA A 402 -81.40 -3.22 10.54
N ASN A 403 -81.53 -2.97 9.24
CA ASN A 403 -82.83 -2.94 8.54
C ASN A 403 -83.57 -4.27 8.67
N ALA A 404 -82.89 -5.40 8.47
CA ALA A 404 -83.49 -6.72 8.62
C ALA A 404 -83.96 -6.99 10.06
N VAL A 405 -83.15 -6.63 11.06
CA VAL A 405 -83.51 -6.73 12.49
C VAL A 405 -84.74 -5.87 12.80
N ALA A 406 -84.83 -4.66 12.26
CA ALA A 406 -86.01 -3.81 12.42
C ALA A 406 -87.26 -4.48 11.80
N MET A 407 -87.20 -4.88 10.54
CA MET A 407 -88.36 -5.48 9.83
C MET A 407 -88.83 -6.81 10.46
N ALA A 408 -87.90 -7.61 11.01
CA ALA A 408 -88.22 -8.86 11.69
C ALA A 408 -89.07 -8.64 12.95
N ASN A 409 -88.85 -7.53 13.65
CA ASN A 409 -89.57 -7.17 14.88
C ASN A 409 -90.92 -6.48 14.63
N LEU A 410 -91.35 -6.30 13.37
CA LEU A 410 -92.69 -5.75 13.06
C LEU A 410 -93.78 -6.77 13.42
N PRO A 411 -94.69 -6.49 14.38
CA PRO A 411 -95.78 -7.40 14.72
C PRO A 411 -96.69 -7.67 13.51
N GLN A 412 -97.16 -8.91 13.38
CA GLN A 412 -98.13 -9.29 12.36
C GLN A 412 -99.55 -9.05 12.87
N VAL A 413 -100.49 -8.73 11.95
CA VAL A 413 -101.92 -8.67 12.27
C VAL A 413 -102.40 -9.98 12.89
N SER A 414 -103.15 -9.88 13.99
CA SER A 414 -103.76 -10.99 14.71
C SER A 414 -105.05 -10.52 15.39
N GLY A 415 -105.93 -11.46 15.77
CA GLY A 415 -107.19 -11.16 16.43
C GLY A 415 -108.32 -10.77 15.46
N ASP A 416 -109.28 -9.97 15.92
CA ASP A 416 -110.52 -9.62 15.21
C ASP A 416 -110.38 -8.49 14.17
N ARG A 417 -109.15 -7.99 13.94
CA ARG A 417 -108.87 -6.89 13.01
C ARG A 417 -108.26 -7.39 11.70
N LYS A 418 -108.70 -6.82 10.57
CA LYS A 418 -108.27 -7.25 9.23
C LYS A 418 -106.95 -6.65 8.74
N PHE A 419 -106.52 -5.53 9.31
CA PHE A 419 -105.31 -4.81 8.91
C PHE A 419 -104.56 -4.27 10.12
N ASN A 420 -103.24 -4.17 10.03
CA ASN A 420 -102.38 -3.60 11.06
C ASN A 420 -101.26 -2.76 10.42
N LEU A 421 -101.07 -1.54 10.94
CA LEU A 421 -99.96 -0.66 10.60
C LEU A 421 -99.02 -0.60 11.81
N VAL A 422 -97.76 -0.97 11.60
CA VAL A 422 -96.77 -1.14 12.66
C VAL A 422 -95.48 -0.42 12.34
N ALA A 423 -94.76 -0.02 13.38
CA ALA A 423 -93.40 0.50 13.29
C ALA A 423 -92.51 -0.24 14.29
N SER A 424 -91.23 -0.38 13.97
CA SER A 424 -90.24 -1.04 14.82
C SER A 424 -88.87 -0.40 14.64
N TYR A 425 -87.96 -0.75 15.54
CA TYR A 425 -86.59 -0.27 15.56
C TYR A 425 -85.62 -1.45 15.63
N GLY A 426 -84.48 -1.34 14.94
CA GLY A 426 -83.43 -2.35 14.90
C GLY A 426 -82.05 -1.73 15.11
N TYR A 427 -81.18 -2.46 15.79
CA TYR A 427 -79.79 -2.08 16.00
C TYR A 427 -78.89 -3.28 15.76
N TYR A 428 -77.81 -3.07 15.00
CA TYR A 428 -76.79 -4.09 14.79
C TYR A 428 -75.43 -3.45 14.49
N GLY A 429 -74.40 -3.83 15.23
CA GLY A 429 -73.00 -3.44 14.96
C GLY A 429 -72.75 -1.94 14.82
N GLY A 430 -73.48 -1.08 15.56
CA GLY A 430 -73.35 0.39 15.48
C GLY A 430 -74.26 1.07 14.43
N SER A 431 -75.00 0.30 13.63
CA SER A 431 -76.01 0.82 12.72
C SER A 431 -77.41 0.73 13.33
N HIS A 432 -78.21 1.78 13.12
CA HIS A 432 -79.57 1.90 13.63
C HIS A 432 -80.55 1.87 12.47
N ALA A 433 -81.73 1.29 12.63
CA ALA A 433 -82.76 1.26 11.59
C ALA A 433 -84.16 1.41 12.16
N VAL A 434 -85.03 2.04 11.38
CA VAL A 434 -86.46 2.14 11.64
C VAL A 434 -87.20 1.47 10.51
N ALA A 435 -88.16 0.63 10.85
CA ALA A 435 -89.01 -0.05 9.88
C ALA A 435 -90.48 0.28 10.10
N VAL A 436 -91.24 0.28 9.02
CA VAL A 436 -92.69 0.37 9.00
C VAL A 436 -93.25 -0.84 8.24
N GLY A 437 -94.38 -1.35 8.70
CA GLY A 437 -95.01 -2.52 8.12
C GLY A 437 -96.51 -2.38 8.05
N PHE A 438 -97.08 -2.92 6.99
CA PHE A 438 -98.50 -3.12 6.83
C PHE A 438 -98.76 -4.62 6.73
N SER A 439 -99.70 -5.16 7.50
CA SER A 439 -100.13 -6.55 7.34
C SER A 439 -101.64 -6.65 7.35
N GLY A 440 -102.17 -7.63 6.63
CA GLY A 440 -103.60 -7.87 6.54
C GLY A 440 -103.91 -9.36 6.46
N THR A 441 -105.11 -9.74 6.90
CA THR A 441 -105.61 -11.11 6.84
C THR A 441 -106.99 -11.14 6.19
N ASN A 442 -107.40 -12.29 5.65
CA ASN A 442 -108.73 -12.47 5.10
C ASN A 442 -109.78 -12.73 6.20
N ASP A 443 -111.06 -12.72 5.84
CA ASP A 443 -112.18 -12.84 6.80
C ASP A 443 -112.17 -14.17 7.57
N LYS A 444 -111.63 -15.23 6.95
CA LYS A 444 -111.45 -16.55 7.58
C LYS A 444 -110.18 -16.66 8.42
N GLN A 445 -109.38 -15.59 8.49
CA GLN A 445 -108.08 -15.52 9.17
C GLN A 445 -107.15 -16.68 8.81
N ASN A 446 -107.29 -17.23 7.61
CA ASN A 446 -106.50 -18.37 7.14
C ASN A 446 -105.48 -17.98 6.06
N PHE A 447 -105.47 -16.72 5.64
CA PHE A 447 -104.46 -16.15 4.77
C PHE A 447 -104.02 -14.77 5.27
N THR A 448 -102.72 -14.57 5.47
CA THR A 448 -102.15 -13.29 5.90
C THR A 448 -101.05 -12.84 4.96
N TYR A 449 -100.99 -11.54 4.68
CA TYR A 449 -99.94 -10.91 3.92
C TYR A 449 -99.30 -9.76 4.72
N LYS A 450 -98.04 -9.48 4.43
CA LYS A 450 -97.23 -8.45 5.08
C LYS A 450 -96.37 -7.74 4.05
N LEU A 451 -96.37 -6.42 4.10
CA LEU A 451 -95.46 -5.52 3.40
C LEU A 451 -94.64 -4.77 4.45
N SER A 452 -93.33 -4.64 4.28
CA SER A 452 -92.45 -3.93 5.19
C SER A 452 -91.40 -3.12 4.43
N GLY A 453 -91.06 -1.96 4.97
CA GLY A 453 -89.94 -1.15 4.50
C GLY A 453 -89.14 -0.61 5.68
N ALA A 454 -87.82 -0.46 5.50
CA ALA A 454 -86.91 0.05 6.52
C ALA A 454 -85.88 1.01 5.94
N VAL A 455 -85.45 1.95 6.77
CA VAL A 455 -84.33 2.85 6.51
C VAL A 455 -83.38 2.85 7.71
N ASN A 456 -82.08 2.78 7.43
CA ASN A 456 -81.05 2.86 8.47
C ASN A 456 -80.44 4.26 8.60
N SER A 457 -79.65 4.48 9.66
CA SER A 457 -78.94 5.73 9.95
C SER A 457 -77.94 6.15 8.88
N LYS A 458 -77.58 5.26 7.95
CA LYS A 458 -76.73 5.54 6.79
C LYS A 458 -77.54 5.83 5.51
N GLY A 459 -78.87 5.83 5.60
CA GLY A 459 -79.79 6.13 4.51
C GLY A 459 -80.10 4.96 3.56
N ASN A 460 -79.61 3.74 3.83
CA ASN A 460 -79.90 2.61 2.95
C ASN A 460 -81.31 2.07 3.23
N LEU A 461 -82.04 1.81 2.15
CA LEU A 461 -83.41 1.32 2.18
C LEU A 461 -83.46 -0.20 2.03
N ALA A 462 -84.42 -0.84 2.69
CA ALA A 462 -84.76 -2.24 2.48
C ALA A 462 -86.28 -2.39 2.38
N LEU A 463 -86.74 -3.29 1.52
CA LEU A 463 -88.16 -3.59 1.31
C LEU A 463 -88.37 -5.10 1.38
N GLY A 464 -89.51 -5.52 1.92
CA GLY A 464 -89.89 -6.93 2.04
C GLY A 464 -91.39 -7.11 1.89
N ILE A 465 -91.79 -8.22 1.28
CA ILE A 465 -93.19 -8.64 1.18
C ILE A 465 -93.27 -10.13 1.50
N GLY A 466 -94.33 -10.57 2.15
CA GLY A 466 -94.57 -11.97 2.49
C GLY A 466 -96.05 -12.29 2.55
N ALA A 467 -96.38 -13.56 2.33
CA ALA A 467 -97.73 -14.10 2.48
C ALA A 467 -97.65 -15.49 3.14
N GLY A 468 -98.69 -15.86 3.87
CA GLY A 468 -98.76 -17.14 4.58
C GLY A 468 -100.18 -17.65 4.68
N VAL A 469 -100.33 -18.97 4.60
CA VAL A 469 -101.60 -19.69 4.82
C VAL A 469 -101.54 -20.33 6.19
N MET A 470 -102.52 -20.06 7.04
CA MET A 470 -102.65 -20.69 8.35
C MET A 470 -103.48 -21.97 8.21
N LEU A 471 -102.93 -23.09 8.68
CA LEU A 471 -103.57 -24.40 8.67
C LEU A 471 -103.95 -24.81 10.10
N GLY A 472 -105.13 -25.40 10.25
CA GLY A 472 -105.71 -25.76 11.55
C GLY A 472 -106.89 -24.85 11.94
N SER A 473 -107.86 -25.39 12.67
CA SER A 473 -109.05 -24.65 13.12
C SER A 473 -108.84 -24.12 14.53
N VAL A 474 -109.12 -22.82 14.74
CA VAL A 474 -109.07 -22.15 16.03
C VAL A 474 -110.45 -21.53 16.31
N ASN A 475 -111.48 -22.34 16.58
CA ASN A 475 -112.61 -22.00 17.47
C ASN A 475 -113.74 -23.05 17.43
N ASP A 476 -114.06 -23.62 18.60
CA ASP A 476 -115.31 -24.34 18.91
C ASP A 476 -116.55 -23.42 19.02
N LYS A 477 -116.38 -22.10 18.81
CA LYS A 477 -117.49 -21.13 18.89
C LYS A 477 -118.54 -21.33 17.80
N ASP A 478 -118.13 -21.71 16.60
CA ASP A 478 -119.06 -21.95 15.49
C ASP A 478 -119.89 -23.22 15.72
N LYS A 479 -119.30 -24.26 16.33
CA LYS A 479 -120.05 -25.45 16.78
C LYS A 479 -121.07 -25.12 17.85
N ARG A 480 -120.71 -24.29 18.84
CA ARG A 480 -121.63 -23.86 19.91
C ARG A 480 -122.79 -23.02 19.36
N ILE A 481 -122.54 -22.16 18.36
CA ILE A 481 -123.58 -21.36 17.69
C ILE A 481 -124.48 -22.25 16.83
N GLU A 482 -123.94 -23.26 16.16
CA GLU A 482 -124.72 -24.23 15.40
C GLU A 482 -125.58 -25.12 16.32
N GLU A 483 -125.04 -25.59 17.45
CA GLU A 483 -125.79 -26.27 18.52
C GLU A 483 -126.91 -25.39 19.08
N LEU A 484 -126.62 -24.14 19.46
CA LEU A 484 -127.62 -23.18 19.96
C LEU A 484 -128.68 -22.83 18.90
N THR A 485 -128.29 -22.74 17.63
CA THR A 485 -129.23 -22.48 16.51
C THR A 485 -130.15 -23.67 16.31
N ASN A 486 -129.64 -24.90 16.45
CA ASN A 486 -130.43 -26.13 16.38
C ASN A 486 -131.36 -26.27 17.59
N GLU A 487 -130.89 -25.99 18.82
CA GLU A 487 -131.75 -25.94 20.03
C GLU A 487 -132.89 -24.92 19.89
N VAL A 488 -132.62 -23.72 19.37
CA VAL A 488 -133.66 -22.70 19.12
C VAL A 488 -134.67 -23.18 18.06
N LYS A 489 -134.22 -23.97 17.08
CA LYS A 489 -135.09 -24.54 16.05
C LYS A 489 -136.00 -25.62 16.62
N GLU A 490 -135.48 -26.53 17.45
CA GLU A 490 -136.26 -27.54 18.17
C GLU A 490 -137.27 -26.91 19.14
N LEU A 491 -136.85 -25.90 19.90
CA LEU A 491 -137.76 -25.14 20.77
C LEU A 491 -138.91 -24.50 19.99
N LYS A 492 -138.63 -23.92 18.81
CA LYS A 492 -139.68 -23.38 17.92
C LYS A 492 -140.64 -24.46 17.43
N GLU A 493 -140.16 -25.67 17.12
CA GLU A 493 -141.04 -26.79 16.74
C GLU A 493 -141.91 -27.29 17.90
N ILE A 494 -141.37 -27.37 19.12
CA ILE A 494 -142.12 -27.75 20.33
C ILE A 494 -143.22 -26.73 20.64
N VAL A 495 -142.89 -25.42 20.61
CA VAL A 495 -143.88 -24.34 20.81
C VAL A 495 -144.99 -24.40 19.75
N ASN A 496 -144.64 -24.64 18.48
CA ASN A 496 -145.63 -24.78 17.41
C ASN A 496 -146.54 -26.01 17.58
N LYS A 497 -146.07 -27.09 18.22
CA LYS A 497 -146.90 -28.27 18.56
C LYS A 497 -147.84 -28.01 19.75
N LEU A 498 -147.45 -27.18 20.72
CA LEU A 498 -148.26 -26.85 21.90
C LEU A 498 -149.37 -25.81 21.62
N ILE A 499 -149.20 -24.95 20.61
CA ILE A 499 -150.21 -23.95 20.21
C ILE A 499 -151.34 -24.57 19.34
N ARG A 500 -151.21 -25.83 18.89
CA ARG A 500 -152.17 -26.53 18.01
C ARG A 500 -153.08 -27.57 18.70
N LYS A 501 -153.36 -27.45 20.00
CA LYS A 501 -154.42 -28.22 20.66
C LYS A 501 -155.33 -27.36 21.52
#